data_AF-A0A819JXQ3-F1
#
_entry.id   AF-A0A819JXQ3-F1
#
_cell.length_a   1.000
_cell.length_b   1.000
_cell.length_c   1.000
_cell.angle_alpha   90.00
_cell.angle_beta   90.00
_cell.angle_gamma   90.00
#
_symmetry.space_group_name_H-M   'P 1'
#
loop_
_entity.id
_entity.type
_entity.pdbx_description
1 polymer ?
#
loop_
_entity_poly.entity_id
_entity_poly.type
_entity_poly.pdbx_seq_one_letter_code
_entity_poly.pdbx_strand_id
1 'polypeptide(L)'
;MTTSSEHVSIHMPKYEAIPIQFDSPTRDASIDIADIQNYIREKAEKKLEQCNYFEVSLPPSITGITGESNRIKFNSLFQTPTLDELETLSSNPDGSPKKLNEEQLRAVKQTGEFEVNSIYFPGQRHRWKLNKLLQSGVQSAGDVLHKELSWAIYMLIMFARDRICSDSFSFEAALRSWKQGFASLIDAFIGLPAIESSGIDLQVENERNKFLVTELSPAESEKEMHEKFCAQIPILLQIMTEHQKYERRQNKVSYIDY
;
A
#
# COMPACT_ATOMS: atom_id res chain seq x y z
N MET A 1 -4.44 -42.73 27.96
CA MET A 1 -5.72 -42.54 27.24
C MET A 1 -5.51 -43.07 25.84
N THR A 2 -5.89 -44.32 25.64
CA THR A 2 -5.65 -45.11 24.42
C THR A 2 -6.68 -44.72 23.36
N THR A 3 -6.19 -44.19 22.25
CA THR A 3 -6.96 -43.94 21.02
C THR A 3 -7.45 -45.27 20.48
N SER A 4 -8.77 -45.51 20.55
CA SER A 4 -9.43 -46.65 19.93
C SER A 4 -9.37 -46.44 18.42
N SER A 5 -8.42 -47.13 17.78
CA SER A 5 -8.39 -47.30 16.33
C SER A 5 -9.58 -48.18 15.98
N GLU A 6 -10.68 -47.57 15.54
CA GLU A 6 -11.75 -48.28 14.85
C GLU A 6 -11.18 -48.74 13.50
N HIS A 7 -10.66 -49.97 13.51
CA HIS A 7 -10.48 -50.75 12.30
C HIS A 7 -11.86 -50.88 11.64
N VAL A 8 -12.10 -50.06 10.61
CA VAL A 8 -13.21 -50.26 9.68
C VAL A 8 -12.91 -51.56 8.92
N SER A 9 -13.33 -52.68 9.51
CA SER A 9 -13.39 -53.96 8.83
C SER A 9 -14.36 -53.79 7.67
N ILE A 10 -13.82 -53.64 6.46
CA ILE A 10 -14.61 -53.67 5.23
C ILE A 10 -15.22 -55.07 5.18
N HIS A 11 -16.46 -55.19 5.62
CA HIS A 11 -17.20 -56.43 5.52
C HIS A 11 -17.40 -56.68 4.03
N MET A 12 -16.62 -57.61 3.47
CA MET A 12 -16.87 -58.04 2.10
C MET A 12 -18.31 -58.56 2.06
N PRO A 13 -19.14 -58.04 1.15
CA PRO A 13 -20.52 -58.47 1.02
C PRO A 13 -20.50 -59.94 0.63
N LYS A 14 -21.39 -60.72 1.25
CA LYS A 14 -21.54 -62.13 0.90
C LYS A 14 -22.00 -62.20 -0.55
N TYR A 15 -21.27 -62.93 -1.38
CA TYR A 15 -21.63 -63.20 -2.76
C TYR A 15 -21.70 -64.71 -2.96
N GLU A 16 -22.66 -65.15 -3.77
CA GLU A 16 -22.72 -66.53 -4.24
C GLU A 16 -22.01 -66.61 -5.59
N ALA A 17 -20.94 -67.41 -5.64
CA ALA A 17 -20.16 -67.69 -6.83
C ALA A 17 -20.77 -68.85 -7.62
N ILE A 18 -21.02 -68.64 -8.92
CA ILE A 18 -21.41 -69.71 -9.84
C ILE A 18 -20.25 -69.98 -10.80
N PRO A 19 -19.90 -71.26 -11.06
CA PRO A 19 -18.87 -71.59 -12.04
C PRO A 19 -19.29 -71.14 -13.45
N ILE A 20 -18.40 -70.42 -14.13
CA ILE A 20 -18.61 -69.99 -15.51
C ILE A 20 -18.24 -71.14 -16.44
N GLN A 21 -19.10 -71.43 -17.42
CA GLN A 21 -18.76 -72.32 -18.54
C GLN A 21 -18.69 -71.48 -19.80
N PHE A 22 -17.54 -71.48 -20.48
CA PHE A 22 -17.39 -70.78 -21.76
C PHE A 22 -17.70 -71.75 -22.92
N ASP A 23 -18.33 -71.22 -23.97
CA ASP A 23 -18.65 -72.01 -25.15
C ASP A 23 -17.39 -72.63 -25.80
N SER A 24 -17.58 -73.79 -26.42
CA SER A 24 -16.54 -74.50 -27.17
C SER A 24 -15.97 -73.64 -28.31
N PRO A 25 -14.71 -73.85 -28.72
CA PRO A 25 -14.10 -72.99 -29.73
C PRO A 25 -14.85 -73.12 -31.06
N THR A 26 -14.95 -72.03 -31.80
CA THR A 26 -15.59 -72.01 -33.12
C THR A 26 -14.91 -73.03 -34.04
N ARG A 27 -15.73 -73.86 -34.72
CA ARG A 27 -15.29 -75.01 -35.53
C ARG A 27 -14.31 -74.67 -36.67
N ASP A 28 -14.13 -73.40 -37.00
CA ASP A 28 -13.33 -72.92 -38.14
C ASP A 28 -11.93 -72.42 -37.74
N ALA A 29 -11.50 -72.60 -36.49
CA ALA A 29 -10.17 -72.19 -36.04
C ALA A 29 -9.07 -73.21 -36.44
N SER A 30 -7.90 -72.70 -36.84
CA SER A 30 -6.70 -73.51 -37.07
C SER A 30 -6.34 -74.31 -35.80
N ILE A 31 -5.81 -75.53 -35.98
CA ILE A 31 -5.53 -76.51 -34.90
C ILE A 31 -4.72 -75.87 -33.76
N ASP A 32 -3.68 -75.09 -34.09
CA ASP A 32 -2.82 -74.44 -33.10
C ASP A 32 -3.56 -73.38 -32.26
N ILE A 33 -4.56 -72.70 -32.83
CA ILE A 33 -5.35 -71.67 -32.15
C ILE A 33 -6.41 -72.31 -31.26
N ALA A 34 -6.95 -73.46 -31.67
CA ALA A 34 -7.91 -74.23 -30.88
C ALA A 34 -7.29 -74.73 -29.57
N ASP A 35 -6.02 -75.17 -29.60
CA ASP A 35 -5.30 -75.62 -28.40
C ASP A 35 -5.05 -74.48 -27.42
N ILE A 36 -4.69 -73.29 -27.92
CA ILE A 36 -4.50 -72.10 -27.08
C ILE A 36 -5.84 -71.64 -26.46
N GLN A 37 -6.93 -71.65 -27.25
CA GLN A 37 -8.26 -71.31 -26.75
C GLN A 37 -8.74 -72.28 -25.67
N ASN A 38 -8.48 -73.58 -25.85
CA ASN A 38 -8.80 -74.60 -24.85
C ASN A 38 -8.01 -74.39 -23.55
N TYR A 39 -6.71 -74.10 -23.66
CA TYR A 39 -5.87 -73.82 -22.50
C TYR A 39 -6.30 -72.55 -21.74
N ILE A 40 -6.65 -71.47 -22.46
CA ILE A 40 -7.14 -70.23 -21.85
C ILE A 40 -8.50 -70.47 -21.22
N ARG A 41 -9.40 -71.22 -21.87
CA ARG A 41 -10.71 -71.59 -21.33
C ARG A 41 -10.56 -72.31 -20.00
N GLU A 42 -9.81 -73.41 -19.96
CA GLU A 42 -9.64 -74.21 -18.75
C GLU A 42 -9.11 -73.36 -17.59
N LYS A 43 -8.13 -72.49 -17.89
CA LYS A 43 -7.52 -71.62 -16.89
C LYS A 43 -8.46 -70.49 -16.43
N ALA A 44 -9.31 -70.00 -17.33
CA ALA A 44 -10.32 -68.99 -17.06
C ALA A 44 -11.47 -69.57 -16.22
N GLU A 45 -12.01 -70.73 -16.57
CA GLU A 45 -13.07 -71.43 -15.80
C GLU A 45 -12.60 -71.79 -14.40
N LYS A 46 -11.31 -72.11 -14.23
CA LYS A 46 -10.74 -72.40 -12.91
C LYS A 46 -10.59 -71.16 -12.02
N LYS A 47 -10.45 -69.96 -12.60
CA LYS A 47 -10.12 -68.74 -11.86
C LYS A 47 -11.24 -67.72 -11.79
N LEU A 48 -12.16 -67.74 -12.75
CA LEU A 48 -13.23 -66.75 -12.88
C LEU A 48 -14.53 -67.34 -12.38
N GLU A 49 -15.16 -66.61 -11.48
CA GLU A 49 -16.47 -66.93 -10.93
C GLU A 49 -17.44 -65.81 -11.34
N GLN A 50 -18.68 -66.17 -11.68
CA GLN A 50 -19.71 -65.18 -11.94
C GLN A 50 -20.48 -64.91 -10.65
N CYS A 51 -20.48 -63.65 -10.23
CA CYS A 51 -21.27 -63.20 -9.10
C CYS A 51 -22.74 -63.04 -9.55
N ASN A 52 -23.63 -63.88 -9.03
CA ASN A 52 -25.06 -63.82 -9.36
C ASN A 52 -25.81 -62.77 -8.52
N TYR A 53 -25.51 -62.74 -7.22
CA TYR A 53 -26.16 -61.86 -6.27
C TYR A 53 -25.14 -61.15 -5.41
N PHE A 54 -25.35 -59.85 -5.23
CA PHE A 54 -24.59 -59.00 -4.33
C PHE A 54 -25.59 -58.33 -3.39
N GLU A 55 -25.48 -58.61 -2.10
CA GLU A 55 -26.29 -57.93 -1.10
C GLU A 55 -25.77 -56.49 -0.93
N VAL A 56 -26.35 -55.54 -1.67
CA VAL A 56 -26.09 -54.11 -1.46
C VAL A 56 -26.84 -53.68 -0.20
N SER A 57 -26.19 -53.75 0.96
CA SER A 57 -26.71 -53.07 2.15
C SER A 57 -26.51 -51.57 1.98
N LEU A 58 -27.48 -50.89 1.38
CA LEU A 58 -27.48 -49.43 1.37
C LEU A 58 -27.56 -48.95 2.82
N PRO A 59 -26.75 -47.94 3.20
CA PRO A 59 -26.96 -47.28 4.48
C PRO A 59 -28.40 -46.77 4.54
N PRO A 60 -29.04 -46.82 5.74
CA PRO A 60 -30.44 -46.46 5.89
C PRO A 60 -30.69 -45.05 5.36
N SER A 61 -31.80 -44.88 4.64
CA SER A 61 -32.17 -43.58 4.10
C SER A 61 -32.29 -42.56 5.24
N ILE A 62 -31.62 -41.42 5.06
CA ILE A 62 -31.69 -40.26 5.97
C ILE A 62 -33.14 -39.80 6.17
N THR A 63 -34.02 -40.08 5.19
CA THR A 63 -35.44 -39.73 5.22
C THR A 63 -36.32 -40.66 6.06
N GLY A 64 -35.83 -41.86 6.38
CA GLY A 64 -36.59 -42.92 7.04
C GLY A 64 -36.31 -43.10 8.54
N ILE A 65 -35.40 -42.32 9.12
CA ILE A 65 -35.06 -42.40 10.55
C ILE A 65 -36.19 -41.71 11.34
N THR A 66 -37.24 -42.47 11.64
CA THR A 66 -38.39 -42.10 12.50
C THR A 66 -38.05 -42.21 14.00
N GLY A 67 -36.77 -42.05 14.36
CA GLY A 67 -36.36 -41.84 15.75
C GLY A 67 -36.32 -40.34 16.03
N GLU A 68 -37.10 -39.87 17.02
CA GLU A 68 -37.17 -38.46 17.42
C GLU A 68 -35.81 -37.82 17.74
N SER A 69 -34.77 -38.62 18.04
CA SER A 69 -33.45 -38.09 18.38
C SER A 69 -32.54 -37.74 17.20
N ASN A 70 -32.87 -38.12 15.96
CA ASN A 70 -31.93 -37.95 14.83
C ASN A 70 -32.60 -37.52 13.51
N ARG A 71 -33.65 -36.72 13.58
CA ARG A 71 -34.22 -36.02 12.41
C ARG A 71 -33.24 -34.96 11.93
N ILE A 72 -32.36 -35.33 11.01
CA ILE A 72 -31.51 -34.38 10.29
C ILE A 72 -32.43 -33.42 9.54
N LYS A 73 -32.36 -32.13 9.88
CA LYS A 73 -33.20 -31.10 9.25
C LYS A 73 -32.76 -30.95 7.80
N PHE A 74 -33.67 -31.11 6.84
CA PHE A 74 -33.34 -30.92 5.42
C PHE A 74 -32.72 -29.56 5.11
N ASN A 75 -33.09 -28.51 5.87
CA ASN A 75 -32.49 -27.19 5.75
C ASN A 75 -31.01 -27.13 6.15
N SER A 76 -30.52 -28.05 6.99
CA SER A 76 -29.10 -28.11 7.36
C SER A 76 -28.26 -28.96 6.41
N LEU A 77 -28.88 -29.72 5.49
CA LEU A 77 -28.15 -30.53 4.50
C LEU A 77 -27.56 -29.69 3.36
N PHE A 78 -28.19 -28.55 3.06
CA PHE A 78 -27.77 -27.63 2.00
C PHE A 78 -27.20 -26.31 2.54
N GLN A 79 -26.99 -26.23 3.86
CA GLN A 79 -26.17 -25.17 4.42
C GLN A 79 -24.73 -25.50 4.09
N THR A 80 -24.19 -24.84 3.07
CA THR A 80 -22.75 -24.79 2.85
C THR A 80 -22.12 -24.35 4.16
N PRO A 81 -21.23 -25.16 4.78
CA PRO A 81 -20.51 -24.69 5.95
C PRO A 81 -19.78 -23.44 5.51
N THR A 82 -20.12 -22.30 6.11
CA THR A 82 -19.37 -21.07 5.93
C THR A 82 -17.98 -21.37 6.45
N LEU A 83 -17.04 -21.56 5.53
CA LEU A 83 -15.60 -21.77 5.80
C LEU A 83 -14.96 -20.47 6.32
N ASP A 84 -15.67 -19.73 7.19
CA ASP A 84 -15.11 -18.59 7.89
C ASP A 84 -14.53 -19.04 9.23
N GLU A 85 -13.51 -19.89 9.12
CA GLU A 85 -12.75 -20.36 10.27
C GLU A 85 -12.16 -19.20 11.07
N LEU A 86 -11.75 -18.13 10.38
CA LEU A 86 -11.09 -16.99 11.00
C LEU A 86 -12.04 -16.26 11.95
N GLU A 87 -13.30 -16.07 11.56
CA GLU A 87 -14.32 -15.50 12.43
C GLU A 87 -14.52 -16.34 13.69
N THR A 88 -14.67 -17.67 13.52
CA THR A 88 -14.85 -18.60 14.66
C THR A 88 -13.63 -18.68 15.58
N LEU A 89 -12.42 -18.45 15.06
CA LEU A 89 -11.20 -18.42 15.86
C LEU A 89 -11.02 -17.09 16.60
N SER A 90 -11.52 -16.00 16.03
CA SER A 90 -11.42 -14.64 16.60
C SER A 90 -12.48 -14.34 17.66
N SER A 91 -13.63 -14.99 17.57
CA SER A 91 -14.80 -14.67 18.40
C SER A 91 -15.22 -15.86 19.26
N ASN A 92 -15.65 -15.56 20.48
CA ASN A 92 -16.29 -16.52 21.36
C ASN A 92 -17.74 -16.79 20.89
N PRO A 93 -18.41 -17.85 21.40
CA PRO A 93 -19.79 -18.18 21.03
C PRO A 93 -20.82 -17.08 21.36
N ASP A 94 -20.46 -16.14 22.23
CA ASP A 94 -21.25 -14.97 22.61
C ASP A 94 -21.00 -13.74 21.71
N GLY A 95 -20.13 -13.86 20.69
CA GLY A 95 -19.73 -12.78 19.81
C GLY A 95 -18.68 -11.83 20.41
N SER A 96 -18.17 -12.12 21.61
CA SER A 96 -17.08 -11.33 22.20
C SER A 96 -15.73 -11.69 21.58
N PRO A 97 -14.79 -10.74 21.45
CA PRO A 97 -13.46 -11.05 20.93
C PRO A 97 -12.73 -12.00 21.88
N LYS A 98 -12.13 -13.04 21.31
CA LYS A 98 -11.41 -14.06 22.06
C LYS A 98 -10.15 -13.47 22.68
N LYS A 99 -10.01 -13.59 23.99
CA LYS A 99 -8.80 -13.17 24.70
C LYS A 99 -7.65 -14.14 24.40
N LEU A 100 -6.46 -13.57 24.18
CA LEU A 100 -5.24 -14.33 23.96
C LEU A 100 -4.79 -15.02 25.26
N ASN A 101 -4.27 -16.24 25.14
CA ASN A 101 -3.65 -16.96 26.25
C ASN A 101 -2.30 -16.31 26.64
N GLU A 102 -1.79 -16.57 27.84
CA GLU A 102 -0.50 -16.02 28.31
C GLU A 102 0.66 -16.36 27.37
N GLU A 103 0.69 -17.58 26.83
CA GLU A 103 1.71 -18.01 25.87
C GLU A 103 1.65 -17.20 24.57
N GLN A 104 0.44 -16.93 24.07
CA GLN A 104 0.22 -16.12 22.88
C GLN A 104 0.59 -14.65 23.13
N LEU A 105 0.31 -14.13 24.32
CA LEU A 105 0.74 -12.78 24.74
C LEU A 105 2.26 -12.66 24.82
N ARG A 106 2.95 -13.69 25.33
CA ARG A 106 4.42 -13.74 25.33
C ARG A 106 4.97 -13.78 23.91
N ALA A 107 4.38 -14.59 23.02
CA ALA A 107 4.75 -14.64 21.61
C ALA A 107 4.59 -13.28 20.93
N VAL A 108 3.43 -12.64 21.10
CA VAL A 108 3.15 -11.27 20.63
C VAL A 108 4.20 -10.27 21.16
N LYS A 109 4.58 -10.36 22.43
CA LYS A 109 5.62 -9.49 23.00
C LYS A 109 7.00 -9.73 22.39
N GLN A 110 7.36 -10.97 22.11
CA GLN A 110 8.69 -11.32 21.59
C GLN A 110 8.82 -11.08 20.09
N THR A 111 7.86 -11.52 19.28
CA THR A 111 7.96 -11.55 17.81
C THR A 111 6.90 -10.71 17.10
N GLY A 112 5.83 -10.30 17.79
CA GLY A 112 4.69 -9.59 17.18
C GLY A 112 3.72 -10.53 16.43
N GLU A 113 3.89 -11.84 16.59
CA GLU A 113 3.03 -12.86 15.97
C GLU A 113 2.70 -14.00 16.93
N PHE A 114 1.56 -14.66 16.71
CA PHE A 114 1.15 -15.84 17.46
C PHE A 114 0.46 -16.86 16.56
N GLU A 115 0.40 -18.11 17.00
CA GLU A 115 -0.20 -19.22 16.26
C GLU A 115 -1.46 -19.75 16.94
N VAL A 116 -2.43 -20.16 16.14
CA VAL A 116 -3.70 -20.76 16.58
C VAL A 116 -3.95 -22.02 15.75
N ASN A 117 -4.33 -23.12 16.38
CA ASN A 117 -4.62 -24.37 15.68
C ASN A 117 -5.87 -24.24 14.82
N SER A 118 -5.85 -24.84 13.64
CA SER A 118 -7.02 -24.90 12.78
C SER A 118 -8.07 -25.86 13.35
N ILE A 119 -9.35 -25.47 13.24
CA ILE A 119 -10.52 -26.28 13.61
C ILE A 119 -10.82 -27.30 12.51
N TYR A 120 -10.79 -26.87 11.24
CA TYR A 120 -11.19 -27.71 10.10
C TYR A 120 -10.04 -28.52 9.50
N PHE A 121 -8.79 -28.06 9.65
CA PHE A 121 -7.60 -28.70 9.08
C PHE A 121 -6.66 -29.19 10.18
N PRO A 122 -6.85 -30.42 10.70
CA PRO A 122 -6.03 -30.95 11.77
C PRO A 122 -4.55 -30.99 11.34
N GLY A 123 -3.66 -30.47 12.19
CA GLY A 123 -2.23 -30.36 11.92
C GLY A 123 -1.80 -29.05 11.26
N GLN A 124 -2.73 -28.20 10.81
CA GLN A 124 -2.41 -26.87 10.31
C GLN A 124 -2.60 -25.80 11.41
N ARG A 125 -1.79 -24.74 11.34
CA ARG A 125 -1.83 -23.62 12.30
C ARG A 125 -1.92 -22.30 11.54
N HIS A 126 -2.82 -21.43 12.00
CA HIS A 126 -2.97 -20.08 11.50
C HIS A 126 -1.99 -19.16 12.22
N ARG A 127 -1.24 -18.37 11.46
CA ARG A 127 -0.32 -17.37 12.00
C ARG A 127 -0.97 -15.99 11.97
N TRP A 128 -1.09 -15.39 13.14
CA TRP A 128 -1.68 -14.09 13.34
C TRP A 128 -0.56 -13.09 13.57
N LYS A 129 -0.42 -12.16 12.65
CA LYS A 129 0.61 -11.12 12.69
C LYS A 129 -0.02 -9.78 13.01
N LEU A 130 0.48 -9.11 14.04
CA LEU A 130 0.05 -7.78 14.37
C LEU A 130 0.65 -6.77 13.38
N ASN A 131 -0.04 -5.65 13.22
CA ASN A 131 0.51 -4.54 12.47
C ASN A 131 1.79 -4.04 13.19
N LYS A 132 2.88 -3.90 12.44
CA LYS A 132 4.17 -3.40 12.96
C LYS A 132 4.06 -2.03 13.61
N LEU A 133 3.08 -1.22 13.19
CA LEU A 133 2.77 0.07 13.80
C LEU A 133 2.32 -0.07 15.27
N LEU A 134 1.54 -1.11 15.57
CA LEU A 134 0.97 -1.33 16.90
C LEU A 134 1.96 -2.10 17.78
N GLN A 135 2.57 -3.18 17.26
CA GLN A 135 3.52 -3.98 18.02
C GLN A 135 4.37 -4.87 17.10
N SER A 136 5.68 -4.57 16.98
CA SER A 136 6.61 -5.35 16.15
C SER A 136 7.29 -6.52 16.89
N GLY A 137 7.24 -6.55 18.23
CA GLY A 137 7.95 -7.54 19.06
C GLY A 137 9.41 -7.15 19.34
N VAL A 138 9.92 -7.55 20.51
CA VAL A 138 11.27 -7.19 21.00
C VAL A 138 12.39 -7.76 20.12
N GLN A 139 12.28 -9.03 19.70
CA GLN A 139 13.32 -9.68 18.88
C GLN A 139 13.38 -9.05 17.50
N SER A 140 12.22 -8.91 16.85
CA SER A 140 12.10 -8.26 15.54
C SER A 140 12.61 -6.81 15.57
N ALA A 141 12.36 -6.07 16.66
CA ALA A 141 12.88 -4.73 16.83
C ALA A 141 14.41 -4.71 16.97
N GLY A 142 14.98 -5.68 17.69
CA GLY A 142 16.44 -5.85 17.79
C GLY A 142 17.08 -6.14 16.44
N ASP A 143 16.50 -7.06 15.65
CA ASP A 143 17.02 -7.40 14.33
C ASP A 143 16.97 -6.21 13.36
N VAL A 144 15.87 -5.46 13.38
CA VAL A 144 15.74 -4.22 12.62
C VAL A 144 16.77 -3.20 13.09
N LEU A 145 16.92 -2.99 14.41
CA LEU A 145 17.90 -2.05 14.95
C LEU A 145 19.33 -2.40 14.51
N HIS A 146 19.73 -3.67 14.59
CA HIS A 146 21.07 -4.08 14.16
C HIS A 146 21.31 -3.84 12.67
N LYS A 147 20.28 -4.10 11.84
CA LYS A 147 20.33 -3.84 10.40
C LYS A 147 20.42 -2.34 10.08
N GLU A 148 19.60 -1.52 10.75
CA GLU A 148 19.63 -0.07 10.57
C GLU A 148 20.95 0.52 11.09
N LEU A 149 21.48 0.01 12.21
CA LEU A 149 22.77 0.41 12.74
C LEU A 149 23.90 0.05 11.77
N SER A 150 23.89 -1.17 11.20
CA SER A 150 24.92 -1.56 10.23
C SER A 150 24.85 -0.69 8.99
N TRP A 151 23.65 -0.36 8.52
CA TRP A 151 23.47 0.55 7.39
C TRP A 151 23.93 1.98 7.74
N ALA A 152 23.59 2.49 8.91
CA ALA A 152 24.03 3.80 9.37
C ALA A 152 25.56 3.90 9.47
N ILE A 153 26.22 2.87 10.00
CA ILE A 153 27.69 2.80 10.05
C ILE A 153 28.28 2.70 8.64
N TYR A 154 27.69 1.90 7.75
CA TYR A 154 28.11 1.81 6.36
C TYR A 154 28.02 3.17 5.66
N MET A 155 26.90 3.87 5.83
CA MET A 155 26.68 5.21 5.30
C MET A 155 27.69 6.20 5.89
N LEU A 156 27.96 6.11 7.19
CA LEU A 156 28.96 6.93 7.83
C LEU A 156 30.33 6.66 7.22
N ILE A 157 30.78 5.42 7.07
CA ILE A 157 32.10 5.13 6.51
C ILE A 157 32.20 5.54 5.04
N MET A 158 31.20 5.19 4.22
CA MET A 158 31.20 5.45 2.78
C MET A 158 31.10 6.94 2.47
N PHE A 159 30.19 7.66 3.15
CA PHE A 159 29.98 9.08 2.92
C PHE A 159 30.83 9.98 3.80
N ALA A 160 31.45 9.51 4.90
CA ALA A 160 32.26 10.38 5.76
C ALA A 160 33.40 11.02 4.99
N ARG A 161 34.08 10.29 4.09
CA ARG A 161 35.18 10.86 3.32
C ARG A 161 34.69 11.98 2.40
N ASP A 162 33.64 11.73 1.63
CA ASP A 162 33.07 12.71 0.70
C ASP A 162 32.32 13.83 1.43
N ARG A 163 31.90 13.63 2.68
CA ARG A 163 31.15 14.61 3.48
C ARG A 163 32.04 15.45 4.40
N ILE A 164 33.22 14.96 4.80
CA ILE A 164 34.20 15.70 5.61
C ILE A 164 35.15 16.49 4.71
N CYS A 165 35.48 15.99 3.51
CA CYS A 165 36.48 16.61 2.63
C CYS A 165 35.92 17.24 1.34
N SER A 166 34.59 17.41 1.20
CA SER A 166 34.02 18.08 0.03
C SER A 166 33.88 19.58 0.25
N ASP A 167 34.41 20.35 -0.71
CA ASP A 167 34.30 21.83 -0.78
C ASP A 167 32.85 22.33 -0.95
N SER A 168 31.90 21.45 -1.25
CA SER A 168 30.52 21.83 -1.61
C SER A 168 29.48 21.61 -0.50
N PHE A 169 29.83 20.93 0.59
CA PHE A 169 28.88 20.63 1.67
C PHE A 169 29.43 21.06 3.04
N SER A 170 29.41 22.36 3.29
CA SER A 170 29.72 22.91 4.62
C SER A 170 28.65 22.46 5.62
N PHE A 171 28.96 21.42 6.40
CA PHE A 171 28.15 20.99 7.54
C PHE A 171 27.86 22.16 8.47
N GLU A 172 28.79 23.11 8.58
CA GLU A 172 28.61 24.35 9.32
C GLU A 172 27.51 25.22 8.72
N ALA A 173 27.46 25.40 7.39
CA ALA A 173 26.40 26.13 6.72
C ALA A 173 25.03 25.46 6.89
N ALA A 174 24.96 24.13 6.79
CA ALA A 174 23.74 23.35 7.02
C ALA A 174 23.27 23.42 8.48
N LEU A 175 24.19 23.34 9.45
CA LEU A 175 23.86 23.44 10.88
C LEU A 175 23.43 24.85 11.25
N ARG A 176 24.05 25.87 10.65
CA ARG A 176 23.70 27.28 10.85
C ARG A 176 22.31 27.58 10.31
N SER A 177 22.02 27.14 9.09
CA SER A 177 20.69 27.31 8.48
C SER A 177 19.61 26.49 9.21
N TRP A 178 19.95 25.30 9.72
CA TRP A 178 19.04 24.52 10.56
C TRP A 178 18.76 25.20 11.90
N LYS A 179 19.79 25.73 12.58
CA LYS A 179 19.60 26.53 13.82
C LYS A 179 18.76 27.77 13.57
N GLN A 180 18.99 28.45 12.44
CA GLN A 180 18.21 29.62 12.06
C GLN A 180 16.74 29.25 11.80
N GLY A 181 16.46 28.19 11.04
CA GLY A 181 15.09 27.70 10.83
C GLY A 181 14.42 27.23 12.12
N PHE A 182 15.16 26.60 13.03
CA PHE A 182 14.63 26.18 14.34
C PHE A 182 14.32 27.37 15.25
N ALA A 183 15.18 28.39 15.27
CA ALA A 183 14.90 29.65 15.95
C ALA A 183 13.63 30.31 15.38
N SER A 184 13.49 30.36 14.05
CA SER A 184 12.28 30.89 13.40
C SER A 184 11.01 30.08 13.72
N LEU A 185 11.11 28.75 13.88
CA LEU A 185 9.99 27.93 14.33
C LEU A 185 9.61 28.23 15.78
N ILE A 186 10.60 28.36 16.67
CA ILE A 186 10.36 28.74 18.07
C ILE A 186 9.72 30.14 18.14
N ASP A 187 10.22 31.09 17.36
CA ASP A 187 9.69 32.44 17.25
C ASP A 187 8.25 32.45 16.72
N ALA A 188 7.92 31.58 15.75
CA ALA A 188 6.56 31.38 15.26
C ALA A 188 5.62 30.76 16.30
N PHE A 189 6.12 29.86 17.14
CA PHE A 189 5.34 29.26 18.25
C PHE A 189 5.13 30.23 19.42
N ILE A 190 6.10 31.09 19.70
CA ILE A 190 6.03 32.10 20.77
C ILE A 190 5.30 33.37 20.29
N GLY A 191 5.15 33.55 18.97
CA GLY A 191 4.38 34.64 18.36
C GLY A 191 5.16 35.95 18.24
N LEU A 192 6.49 35.93 18.35
CA LEU A 192 7.36 37.07 18.10
C LEU A 192 7.99 36.89 16.73
N PRO A 193 7.51 37.56 15.66
CA PRO A 193 8.29 37.60 14.44
C PRO A 193 9.58 38.35 14.77
N ALA A 194 10.70 37.64 14.82
CA ALA A 194 12.01 38.27 14.78
C ALA A 194 12.07 39.03 13.46
N ILE A 195 11.79 40.33 13.52
CA ILE A 195 11.94 41.25 12.39
C ILE A 195 13.41 41.18 12.02
N GLU A 196 13.69 40.51 10.91
CA GLU A 196 15.02 40.39 10.36
C GLU A 196 15.53 41.82 10.10
N SER A 197 16.55 42.23 10.85
CA SER A 197 17.10 43.60 10.85
C SER A 197 17.82 43.97 9.56
N SER A 198 17.73 43.14 8.51
CA SER A 198 18.30 43.42 7.19
C SER A 198 17.44 44.40 6.38
N GLY A 199 16.14 44.53 6.71
CA GLY A 199 15.20 45.42 6.01
C GLY A 199 14.85 46.72 6.73
N ILE A 200 15.21 46.85 8.02
CA ILE A 200 14.84 48.02 8.82
C ILE A 200 15.54 49.28 8.36
N ASP A 201 16.81 49.21 7.95
CA ASP A 201 17.54 50.39 7.48
C ASP A 201 16.96 50.90 6.16
N LEU A 202 16.61 49.98 5.25
CA LEU A 202 15.96 50.32 3.99
C LEU A 202 14.55 50.88 4.21
N GLN A 203 13.79 50.33 5.14
CA GLN A 203 12.47 50.87 5.50
C GLN A 203 12.58 52.24 6.19
N VAL A 204 13.55 52.43 7.09
CA VAL A 204 13.82 53.70 7.75
C VAL A 204 14.25 54.76 6.74
N GLU A 205 15.10 54.40 5.78
CA GLU A 205 15.52 55.29 4.69
C GLU A 205 14.35 55.63 3.77
N ASN A 206 13.51 54.66 3.42
CA ASN A 206 12.32 54.90 2.62
C ASN A 206 11.30 55.81 3.31
N GLU A 207 11.04 55.60 4.61
CA GLU A 207 10.15 56.48 5.38
C GLU A 207 10.77 57.89 5.52
N ARG A 208 12.08 58.00 5.75
CA ARG A 208 12.78 59.29 5.77
C ARG A 208 12.67 60.02 4.44
N ASN A 209 12.91 59.32 3.33
CA ASN A 209 12.79 59.90 1.98
C ASN A 209 11.36 60.34 1.69
N LYS A 210 10.35 59.58 2.14
CA LYS A 210 8.94 59.95 2.02
C LYS A 210 8.60 61.22 2.83
N PHE A 211 9.14 61.34 4.04
CA PHE A 211 9.00 62.55 4.84
C PHE A 211 9.68 63.75 4.19
N LEU A 212 10.91 63.59 3.70
CA LEU A 212 11.65 64.61 2.97
C LEU A 212 10.92 65.08 1.71
N VAL A 213 10.32 64.17 0.94
CA VAL A 213 9.52 64.51 -0.26
C VAL A 213 8.24 65.26 0.13
N THR A 214 7.66 64.94 1.28
CA THR A 214 6.48 65.65 1.79
C THR A 214 6.84 67.07 2.24
N GLU A 215 8.00 67.26 2.85
CA GLU A 215 8.53 68.56 3.27
C GLU A 215 9.01 69.41 2.10
N LEU A 216 9.64 68.79 1.09
CA LEU A 216 10.09 69.43 -0.15
C LEU A 216 8.94 69.74 -1.11
N SER A 217 7.72 69.28 -0.83
CA SER A 217 6.55 69.66 -1.61
C SER A 217 6.26 71.14 -1.34
N PRO A 218 6.44 72.03 -2.33
CA PRO A 218 6.38 73.46 -2.07
C PRO A 218 4.95 73.89 -1.68
N ALA A 219 4.86 75.02 -0.98
CA ALA A 219 3.59 75.62 -0.59
C ALA A 219 2.66 75.76 -1.81
N GLU A 220 1.36 75.55 -1.61
CA GLU A 220 0.35 75.48 -2.68
C GLU A 220 0.42 76.66 -3.68
N SER A 221 0.85 77.84 -3.22
CA SER A 221 1.06 79.04 -4.04
C SER A 221 2.19 78.93 -5.07
N GLU A 222 3.28 78.21 -4.76
CA GLU A 222 4.41 78.04 -5.67
C GLU A 222 4.15 76.95 -6.71
N LYS A 223 3.34 75.93 -6.37
CA LYS A 223 2.88 74.91 -7.31
C LYS A 223 2.02 75.52 -8.42
N GLU A 224 1.10 76.41 -8.06
CA GLU A 224 0.25 77.11 -9.03
C GLU A 224 1.07 78.01 -9.97
N MET A 225 2.14 78.63 -9.46
CA MET A 225 3.06 79.42 -10.28
C MET A 225 3.89 78.55 -11.24
N HIS A 226 4.36 77.38 -10.78
CA HIS A 226 5.07 76.41 -11.62
C HIS A 226 4.17 75.80 -12.70
N GLU A 227 2.91 75.48 -12.38
CA GLU A 227 1.95 75.00 -13.38
C GLU A 227 1.64 76.09 -14.42
N LYS A 228 1.45 77.35 -13.98
CA LYS A 228 1.29 78.49 -14.90
C LYS A 228 2.51 78.70 -15.79
N PHE A 229 3.72 78.54 -15.25
CA PHE A 229 4.97 78.62 -16.02
C PHE A 229 5.08 77.47 -17.03
N CYS A 230 4.86 76.23 -16.60
CA CYS A 230 4.86 75.06 -17.48
C CYS A 230 3.81 75.15 -18.60
N ALA A 231 2.63 75.73 -18.31
CA ALA A 231 1.60 75.97 -19.32
C ALA A 231 1.98 77.05 -20.35
N GLN A 232 2.90 77.96 -20.01
CA GLN A 232 3.37 79.03 -20.92
C GLN A 232 4.52 78.60 -21.83
N ILE A 233 5.29 77.58 -21.47
CA ILE A 233 6.42 77.07 -22.27
C ILE A 233 6.01 76.67 -23.70
N PRO A 234 4.92 75.91 -23.95
CA PRO A 234 4.51 75.55 -25.31
C PRO A 234 4.18 76.76 -26.19
N ILE A 235 3.56 77.78 -25.59
CA ILE A 235 3.19 79.02 -26.27
C ILE A 235 4.45 79.79 -26.68
N LEU A 236 5.41 79.93 -25.77
CA LEU A 236 6.70 80.57 -26.05
C LEU A 236 7.48 79.82 -27.14
N LEU A 237 7.51 78.49 -27.08
CA LEU A 237 8.13 77.66 -28.11
C LEU A 237 7.47 77.85 -29.48
N GLN A 238 6.14 77.94 -29.53
CA GLN A 238 5.40 78.17 -30.77
C GLN A 238 5.71 79.55 -31.36
N ILE A 239 5.73 80.61 -30.53
CA ILE A 239 6.09 81.97 -30.95
C ILE A 239 7.52 82.01 -31.52
N MET A 240 8.49 81.41 -30.82
CA MET A 240 9.88 81.35 -31.29
C MET A 240 10.00 80.56 -32.61
N THR A 241 9.23 79.48 -32.76
CA THR A 241 9.24 78.67 -33.98
C THR A 241 8.67 79.44 -35.18
N GLU A 242 7.60 80.21 -34.98
CA GLU A 242 7.03 81.06 -36.03
C GLU A 242 7.95 82.23 -36.39
N HIS A 243 8.63 82.85 -35.41
CA HIS A 243 9.65 83.86 -35.66
C HIS A 243 10.80 83.31 -36.52
N GLN A 244 11.29 82.11 -36.18
CA GLN A 244 12.32 81.41 -36.97
C GLN A 244 11.87 81.09 -38.40
N LYS A 245 10.59 80.74 -38.62
CA LYS A 245 10.04 80.53 -39.96
C LYS A 245 9.92 81.84 -40.75
N TYR A 246 9.53 82.93 -40.11
CA TYR A 246 9.44 84.25 -40.72
C TYR A 246 10.80 84.75 -41.22
N GLU A 247 11.84 84.66 -40.39
CA GLU A 247 13.21 85.05 -40.78
C GLU A 247 13.72 84.22 -41.96
N ARG A 248 13.46 82.91 -41.99
CA ARG A 248 13.82 82.07 -43.15
C ARG A 248 13.08 82.47 -44.43
N ARG A 249 11.83 82.94 -44.34
CA ARG A 249 11.07 83.42 -45.51
C ARG A 249 11.63 84.74 -46.02
N GLN A 250 11.94 85.69 -45.14
CA GLN A 250 12.58 86.97 -45.52
C GLN A 250 13.93 86.75 -46.19
N ASN A 251 14.76 85.86 -45.64
CA ASN A 251 16.05 85.52 -46.24
C ASN A 251 15.87 84.88 -47.63
N LYS A 252 14.84 84.04 -47.83
CA LYS A 252 14.60 83.37 -49.12
C LYS A 252 14.08 84.32 -50.22
N VAL A 253 13.34 85.38 -49.86
CA VAL A 253 12.87 86.40 -50.82
C VAL A 253 14.04 87.29 -51.28
N SER A 254 15.01 87.57 -50.42
CA SER A 254 16.20 88.37 -50.77
C SER A 254 17.14 87.72 -51.80
N TYR A 255 17.01 86.42 -52.08
CA TYR A 255 17.83 85.71 -53.08
C TYR A 255 17.13 85.52 -54.44
N ILE A 256 15.90 86.02 -54.62
CA ILE A 256 15.13 85.84 -55.86
C ILE A 256 15.12 87.11 -56.74
N ASP A 257 15.52 88.27 -56.20
CA ASP A 257 15.57 89.55 -56.94
C ASP A 257 17.00 89.96 -57.40
N TYR A 258 17.78 89.02 -57.95
CA TYR A 258 19.02 89.29 -58.70
C TYR A 258 19.08 88.50 -60.01
#